data_AF-A0A2V9KQB1-F1
#
_entry.id   AF-A0A2V9KQB1-F1
#
_cell.length_a   1.000
_cell.length_b   1.000
_cell.length_c   1.000
_cell.angle_alpha   90.00
_cell.angle_beta   90.00
_cell.angle_gamma   90.00
#
_symmetry.space_group_name_H-M   'P 1'
#
loop_
_entity.id
_entity.type
_entity.pdbx_description
1 polymer ?
#
loop_
_entity_poly.entity_id
_entity_poly.type
_entity_poly.pdbx_seq_one_letter_code
_entity_poly.pdbx_strand_id
1 'polypeptide(L)'
;MDKLDGSPSTGDRRSPVSCAPWLAHSGNGGAIAFDLDPNLIDASVLSSSRAVEQGLAALRQDRDALQRGFLEAARVQQRLGAPRHFRRGAFDIACEMFPIEHVSGDFLTAFDAGSHTVLGVGDIAGKGLSAGMWFTHLVGLVRLFAGSLDDPAGVAAAINRHLASLGPEAPMTTLFLTWVDARAGRLVYSNAGHPAPFVLRRDSSLGWLDAGGPVLGAFPDATFVNGSAALNPGDTLLGFSDGILECRNTQGEEFGVERLVDAARSALSPSASATLFSVLGSVQDFAAAEPRVDDLALMVVHRVDET
;
A
#
# COMPACT_ATOMS: atom_id res chain seq x y z
N MET A 1 -64.06 -61.69 -10.09
CA MET A 1 -63.87 -60.35 -10.68
C MET A 1 -62.45 -60.27 -11.18
N ASP A 2 -62.15 -60.88 -12.32
CA ASP A 2 -62.34 -60.38 -13.71
C ASP A 2 -61.10 -59.59 -14.14
N LYS A 3 -60.20 -60.17 -14.92
CA LYS A 3 -60.22 -60.49 -16.37
C LYS A 3 -59.83 -59.30 -17.26
N LEU A 4 -58.72 -59.49 -17.99
CA LEU A 4 -58.47 -59.23 -19.44
C LEU A 4 -58.67 -57.77 -19.92
N ASP A 5 -58.05 -57.22 -20.95
CA ASP A 5 -56.97 -57.49 -21.91
C ASP A 5 -56.95 -56.18 -22.74
N GLY A 6 -55.83 -55.82 -23.39
CA GLY A 6 -55.90 -54.83 -24.48
C GLY A 6 -54.64 -54.03 -24.79
N SER A 7 -53.65 -54.68 -25.38
CA SER A 7 -52.62 -54.05 -26.23
C SER A 7 -53.22 -53.56 -27.57
N PRO A 8 -52.58 -52.66 -28.35
CA PRO A 8 -51.46 -53.08 -29.22
C PRO A 8 -50.32 -52.07 -29.49
N SER A 9 -49.14 -52.64 -29.81
CA SER A 9 -48.03 -52.25 -30.73
C SER A 9 -47.90 -50.81 -31.27
N THR A 10 -46.70 -50.22 -31.43
CA THR A 10 -45.63 -50.62 -32.40
C THR A 10 -44.22 -49.99 -32.16
N GLY A 11 -43.16 -50.79 -32.44
CA GLY A 11 -41.79 -50.47 -32.97
C GLY A 11 -40.83 -49.57 -32.14
N ASP A 12 -39.50 -49.76 -32.09
CA ASP A 12 -38.56 -50.46 -32.98
C ASP A 12 -37.22 -50.82 -32.27
N ARG A 13 -36.44 -51.70 -32.92
CA ARG A 13 -35.32 -52.55 -32.49
C ARG A 13 -34.01 -51.84 -32.12
N ARG A 14 -33.21 -52.46 -31.23
CA ARG A 14 -31.76 -52.72 -31.42
C ARG A 14 -31.23 -53.75 -30.39
N SER A 15 -30.51 -54.75 -30.92
CA SER A 15 -29.92 -55.91 -30.22
C SER A 15 -28.48 -55.63 -29.72
N PRO A 16 -27.89 -56.50 -28.86
CA PRO A 16 -26.69 -56.22 -28.07
C PRO A 16 -25.40 -56.73 -28.75
N VAL A 17 -24.24 -56.20 -28.35
CA VAL A 17 -22.94 -56.80 -28.68
C VAL A 17 -22.21 -57.18 -27.40
N SER A 18 -21.92 -58.48 -27.31
CA SER A 18 -21.20 -59.18 -26.26
C SER A 18 -19.67 -59.04 -26.43
N CYS A 19 -18.99 -59.04 -25.29
CA CYS A 19 -17.54 -59.07 -25.10
C CYS A 19 -16.87 -60.39 -25.56
N ALA A 20 -15.56 -60.34 -25.85
CA ALA A 20 -14.47 -61.23 -25.38
C ALA A 20 -13.27 -61.28 -26.40
N PRO A 21 -12.08 -61.82 -26.05
CA PRO A 21 -11.23 -61.58 -24.88
C PRO A 21 -9.73 -61.38 -25.24
N TRP A 22 -8.93 -61.05 -24.22
CA TRP A 22 -7.47 -61.05 -24.22
C TRP A 22 -6.85 -62.45 -24.36
N LEU A 23 -5.74 -62.58 -25.10
CA LEU A 23 -4.75 -63.66 -24.93
C LEU A 23 -3.34 -63.16 -25.33
N ALA A 24 -2.40 -63.33 -24.39
CA ALA A 24 -0.93 -63.31 -24.55
C ALA A 24 -0.47 -64.55 -25.37
N HIS A 25 0.71 -64.70 -25.98
CA HIS A 25 2.07 -64.19 -25.79
C HIS A 25 2.94 -64.58 -27.03
N SER A 26 4.03 -63.85 -27.27
CA SER A 26 5.40 -64.33 -27.62
C SER A 26 6.10 -63.56 -28.77
N GLY A 27 7.32 -63.08 -28.47
CA GLY A 27 8.43 -63.02 -29.42
C GLY A 27 8.57 -61.79 -30.32
N ASN A 28 9.61 -61.00 -30.01
CA ASN A 28 10.42 -60.17 -30.91
C ASN A 28 9.94 -58.74 -31.23
N GLY A 29 10.57 -57.76 -30.56
CA GLY A 29 11.06 -56.53 -31.20
C GLY A 29 10.06 -55.51 -31.76
N GLY A 30 8.80 -55.50 -31.33
CA GLY A 30 7.85 -54.47 -31.74
C GLY A 30 7.82 -53.32 -30.75
N ALA A 31 8.30 -52.13 -31.14
CA ALA A 31 7.91 -50.91 -30.46
C ALA A 31 6.37 -50.89 -30.36
N ILE A 32 5.84 -50.77 -29.14
CA ILE A 32 4.43 -50.42 -28.98
C ILE A 32 4.35 -48.96 -29.42
N ALA A 33 4.25 -48.75 -30.73
CA ALA A 33 3.76 -47.50 -31.25
C ALA A 33 2.33 -47.39 -30.72
N PHE A 34 2.11 -46.49 -29.77
CA PHE A 34 0.80 -45.89 -29.64
C PHE A 34 0.58 -45.18 -30.98
N ASP A 35 -0.05 -45.91 -31.90
CA ASP A 35 -0.56 -45.36 -33.15
C ASP A 35 -1.78 -44.52 -32.76
N LEU A 36 -1.49 -43.34 -32.20
CA LEU A 36 -2.45 -42.26 -32.13
C LEU A 36 -2.74 -41.91 -33.57
N ASP A 37 -3.87 -42.41 -34.09
CA ASP A 37 -4.37 -42.05 -35.41
C ASP A 37 -4.33 -40.51 -35.53
N PRO A 38 -3.53 -39.94 -36.45
CA PRO A 38 -3.38 -38.49 -36.59
C PRO A 38 -4.71 -37.79 -36.90
N ASN A 39 -5.71 -38.55 -37.37
CA ASN A 39 -7.06 -38.07 -37.65
C ASN A 39 -8.02 -38.20 -36.46
N LEU A 40 -7.58 -38.73 -35.32
CA LEU A 40 -8.36 -38.80 -34.07
C LEU A 40 -8.12 -37.61 -33.16
N ILE A 41 -7.56 -36.50 -33.66
CA ILE A 41 -7.79 -35.21 -33.03
C ILE A 41 -9.23 -34.84 -33.41
N ASP A 42 -10.16 -35.28 -32.58
CA ASP A 42 -11.57 -34.97 -32.74
C ASP A 42 -11.72 -33.45 -32.94
N ALA A 43 -12.53 -33.02 -33.90
CA ALA A 43 -12.80 -31.60 -34.13
C ALA A 43 -13.32 -30.92 -32.85
N SER A 44 -13.93 -31.71 -31.95
CA SER A 44 -14.29 -31.30 -30.59
C SER A 44 -13.09 -30.88 -29.72
N VAL A 45 -11.95 -31.57 -29.82
CA VAL A 45 -10.71 -31.26 -29.08
C VAL A 45 -10.03 -30.00 -29.63
N LEU A 46 -9.95 -29.86 -30.96
CA LEU A 46 -9.40 -28.64 -31.58
C LEU A 46 -10.25 -27.40 -31.30
N SER A 47 -11.58 -27.53 -31.35
CA SER A 47 -12.49 -26.44 -31.00
C SER A 47 -12.42 -26.07 -29.51
N SER A 48 -12.32 -27.05 -28.61
CA SER A 48 -12.10 -26.81 -27.18
C SER A 48 -10.75 -26.11 -26.90
N SER A 49 -9.66 -26.55 -27.56
CA SER A 49 -8.34 -25.93 -27.43
C SER A 49 -8.37 -24.47 -27.89
N ARG A 50 -9.00 -24.18 -29.03
CA ARG A 50 -9.16 -22.81 -29.53
C ARG A 50 -10.01 -21.96 -28.60
N ALA A 51 -11.09 -22.50 -28.03
CA ALA A 51 -11.92 -21.79 -27.07
C ALA A 51 -11.14 -21.44 -25.79
N VAL A 52 -10.31 -22.36 -25.29
CA VAL A 52 -9.43 -22.12 -24.14
C VAL A 52 -8.37 -21.07 -24.46
N GLU A 53 -7.73 -21.13 -25.63
CA GLU A 53 -6.74 -20.14 -26.07
C GLU A 53 -7.35 -18.74 -26.21
N GLN A 54 -8.54 -18.64 -26.79
CA GLN A 54 -9.28 -17.39 -26.91
C GLN A 54 -9.69 -16.84 -25.54
N GLY A 55 -10.18 -17.70 -24.63
CA GLY A 55 -10.51 -17.32 -23.27
C GLY A 55 -9.29 -16.81 -22.49
N LEU A 56 -8.14 -17.48 -22.63
CA LEU A 56 -6.89 -17.06 -22.01
C LEU A 56 -6.38 -15.73 -22.58
N ALA A 57 -6.51 -15.52 -23.88
CA ALA A 57 -6.17 -14.25 -24.52
C ALA A 57 -7.04 -13.10 -24.01
N ALA A 58 -8.36 -13.30 -23.89
CA ALA A 58 -9.28 -12.32 -23.34
C ALA A 58 -8.96 -11.99 -21.87
N LEU A 59 -8.74 -13.00 -21.03
CA LEU A 59 -8.37 -12.80 -19.62
C LEU A 59 -7.06 -12.02 -19.46
N ARG A 60 -6.06 -12.29 -20.31
CA ARG A 60 -4.81 -11.53 -20.33
C ARG A 60 -5.05 -10.08 -20.71
N GLN A 61 -5.86 -9.83 -21.74
CA GLN A 61 -6.21 -8.48 -22.17
C GLN A 61 -6.93 -7.69 -21.07
N ASP A 62 -7.87 -8.31 -20.37
CA ASP A 62 -8.60 -7.69 -19.26
C ASP A 62 -7.67 -7.37 -18.08
N ARG A 63 -6.81 -8.33 -17.70
CA ARG A 63 -5.79 -8.11 -16.67
C ARG A 63 -4.87 -6.94 -17.03
N ASP A 64 -4.37 -6.91 -18.25
CA ASP A 64 -3.46 -5.85 -18.70
C ASP A 64 -4.16 -4.48 -18.73
N ALA A 65 -5.46 -4.44 -19.04
CA ALA A 65 -6.26 -3.21 -18.95
C ALA A 65 -6.42 -2.71 -17.51
N LEU A 66 -6.71 -3.62 -16.56
CA LEU A 66 -6.78 -3.29 -15.13
C LEU A 66 -5.43 -2.79 -14.60
N GLN A 67 -4.34 -3.49 -14.94
CA GLN A 67 -2.98 -3.08 -14.54
C GLN A 67 -2.62 -1.68 -15.06
N ARG A 68 -2.99 -1.34 -16.30
CA ARG A 68 -2.82 0.03 -16.81
C ARG A 68 -3.60 1.04 -15.98
N GLY A 69 -4.87 0.75 -15.65
CA GLY A 69 -5.68 1.61 -14.80
C GLY A 69 -5.04 1.87 -13.44
N PHE A 70 -4.50 0.83 -12.81
CA PHE A 70 -3.81 0.95 -11.53
C PHE A 70 -2.52 1.79 -11.61
N LEU A 71 -1.73 1.64 -12.67
CA LEU A 71 -0.53 2.47 -12.88
C LEU A 71 -0.87 3.95 -13.05
N GLU A 72 -1.97 4.27 -13.74
CA GLU A 72 -2.43 5.66 -13.86
C GLU A 72 -2.90 6.22 -12.51
N ALA A 73 -3.60 5.42 -11.70
CA ALA A 73 -3.98 5.82 -10.33
C ALA A 73 -2.75 6.08 -9.45
N ALA A 74 -1.74 5.22 -9.51
CA ALA A 74 -0.48 5.40 -8.80
C ALA A 74 0.22 6.71 -9.17
N ARG A 75 0.22 7.07 -10.46
CA ARG A 75 0.78 8.35 -10.94
C ARG A 75 -0.02 9.56 -10.46
N VAL A 76 -1.32 9.43 -10.21
CA VAL A 76 -2.11 10.49 -9.58
C VAL A 76 -1.66 10.67 -8.13
N GLN A 77 -1.57 9.58 -7.35
CA GLN A 77 -1.09 9.63 -5.97
C GLN A 77 0.30 10.26 -5.87
N GLN A 78 1.24 9.83 -6.71
CA GLN A 78 2.61 10.36 -6.73
C GLN A 78 2.66 11.86 -7.04
N ARG A 79 1.78 12.37 -7.92
CA ARG A 79 1.72 13.80 -8.25
C ARG A 79 1.07 14.64 -7.16
N LEU A 80 0.13 14.08 -6.41
CA LEU A 80 -0.58 14.78 -5.34
C LEU A 80 0.19 14.77 -4.02
N GLY A 81 0.95 13.71 -3.77
CA GLY A 81 1.78 13.52 -2.59
C GLY A 81 2.97 14.47 -2.51
N ALA A 82 3.81 14.25 -1.50
CA ALA A 82 5.01 15.05 -1.28
C ALA A 82 6.04 14.84 -2.41
N PRO A 83 6.76 15.91 -2.85
CA PRO A 83 7.91 15.74 -3.72
C PRO A 83 8.98 14.88 -3.05
N ARG A 84 9.67 14.03 -3.83
CA ARG A 84 10.66 13.07 -3.30
C ARG A 84 11.82 13.74 -2.58
N HIS A 85 12.25 14.91 -3.07
CA HIS A 85 13.29 15.72 -2.45
C HIS A 85 13.12 17.17 -2.85
N PHE A 86 13.27 18.10 -1.90
CA PHE A 86 13.25 19.53 -2.13
C PHE A 86 13.90 20.28 -0.96
N ARG A 87 14.24 21.56 -1.20
CA ARG A 87 14.78 22.45 -0.17
C ARG A 87 13.85 23.63 0.07
N ARG A 88 13.77 24.07 1.33
CA ARG A 88 13.08 25.29 1.73
C ARG A 88 13.88 26.02 2.80
N GLY A 89 14.49 27.14 2.43
CA GLY A 89 15.36 27.88 3.36
C GLY A 89 16.50 26.99 3.86
N ALA A 90 16.64 26.87 5.18
CA ALA A 90 17.64 26.01 5.82
C ALA A 90 17.22 24.53 5.93
N PHE A 91 16.10 24.12 5.33
CA PHE A 91 15.60 22.75 5.42
C PHE A 91 15.83 21.95 4.14
N ASP A 92 16.49 20.80 4.27
CA ASP A 92 16.58 19.74 3.26
C ASP A 92 15.53 18.68 3.59
N ILE A 93 14.62 18.39 2.65
CA ILE A 93 13.46 17.54 2.91
C ILE A 93 13.44 16.42 1.87
N ALA A 94 13.33 15.18 2.34
CA ALA A 94 13.17 14.01 1.50
C ALA A 94 11.96 13.18 1.95
N CYS A 95 11.20 12.68 1.00
CA CYS A 95 10.00 11.89 1.21
C CYS A 95 10.03 10.70 0.26
N GLU A 96 9.74 9.50 0.78
CA GLU A 96 9.57 8.32 -0.06
C GLU A 96 8.42 7.47 0.39
N MET A 97 7.84 6.82 -0.61
CA MET A 97 6.77 5.87 -0.41
C MET A 97 6.97 4.68 -1.32
N PHE A 98 6.86 3.49 -0.75
CA PHE A 98 6.86 2.26 -1.50
C PHE A 98 5.55 1.54 -1.23
N PRO A 99 4.60 1.55 -2.16
CA PRO A 99 3.38 0.76 -2.01
C PRO A 99 3.70 -0.74 -2.08
N ILE A 100 2.91 -1.57 -1.40
CA ILE A 100 2.96 -3.05 -1.55
C ILE A 100 2.14 -3.52 -2.76
N GLU A 101 1.04 -2.83 -3.04
CA GLU A 101 0.23 -3.03 -4.24
C GLU A 101 0.53 -1.93 -5.28
N HIS A 102 -0.42 -1.64 -6.17
CA HIS A 102 -0.23 -0.59 -7.16
C HIS A 102 -0.52 0.82 -6.61
N VAL A 103 -1.35 0.92 -5.57
CA VAL A 103 -1.72 2.18 -4.91
C VAL A 103 -1.59 2.01 -3.41
N SER A 104 -1.26 3.11 -2.74
CA SER A 104 -0.93 3.16 -1.32
C SER A 104 -2.13 3.61 -0.47
N GLY A 105 -2.30 2.99 0.70
CA GLY A 105 -3.11 3.53 1.81
C GLY A 105 -2.34 4.60 2.57
N ASP A 106 -1.02 4.43 2.71
CA ASP A 106 -0.13 5.47 3.24
C ASP A 106 -0.13 6.70 2.35
N PHE A 107 -0.02 7.89 2.96
CA PHE A 107 0.18 9.14 2.24
C PHE A 107 1.23 10.05 2.88
N LEU A 108 1.98 10.74 2.01
CA LEU A 108 2.88 11.83 2.37
C LEU A 108 2.41 13.09 1.66
N THR A 109 2.34 14.21 2.37
CA THR A 109 1.97 15.49 1.79
C THR A 109 2.99 16.56 2.15
N ALA A 110 3.33 17.40 1.18
CA ALA A 110 4.21 18.54 1.36
C ALA A 110 3.82 19.68 0.42
N PHE A 111 3.59 20.87 0.99
CA PHE A 111 3.27 22.08 0.23
C PHE A 111 3.45 23.33 1.09
N ASP A 112 3.55 24.49 0.46
CA ASP A 112 3.60 25.75 1.19
C ASP A 112 2.20 26.28 1.48
N ALA A 113 2.05 26.86 2.68
CA ALA A 113 0.91 27.66 3.08
C ALA A 113 1.43 28.95 3.74
N GLY A 114 1.42 30.05 2.98
CA GLY A 114 1.95 31.33 3.45
C GLY A 114 3.46 31.28 3.76
N SER A 115 3.83 31.57 5.02
CA SER A 115 5.21 31.52 5.51
C SER A 115 5.66 30.13 5.99
N HIS A 116 4.77 29.15 5.99
CA HIS A 116 5.01 27.83 6.52
C HIS A 116 5.04 26.77 5.42
N THR A 117 5.84 25.73 5.62
CA THR A 117 5.74 24.50 4.83
C THR A 117 4.93 23.50 5.63
N VAL A 118 3.82 23.04 5.05
CA VAL A 118 2.97 21.96 5.56
C VAL A 118 3.61 20.64 5.17
N LEU A 119 3.81 19.77 6.14
CA LEU A 119 4.29 18.41 5.96
C LEU A 119 3.37 17.47 6.72
N GLY A 120 3.09 16.30 6.16
CA GLY A 120 2.32 15.29 6.86
C GLY A 120 2.56 13.89 6.36
N VAL A 121 2.36 12.93 7.25
CA VAL A 121 2.36 11.49 7.01
C VAL A 121 1.10 10.91 7.63
N GLY A 122 0.44 10.01 6.91
CA GLY A 122 -0.76 9.35 7.42
C GLY A 122 -0.95 8.00 6.79
N ASP A 123 -1.75 7.19 7.46
CA ASP A 123 -2.11 5.84 7.03
C ASP A 123 -3.63 5.66 7.13
N ILE A 124 -4.20 5.00 6.13
CA ILE A 124 -5.63 4.79 5.95
C ILE A 124 -5.93 3.33 6.20
N ALA A 125 -6.81 3.05 7.15
CA ALA A 125 -7.24 1.69 7.43
C ALA A 125 -7.81 1.00 6.18
N GLY A 126 -7.23 -0.14 5.83
CA GLY A 126 -7.53 -0.89 4.61
C GLY A 126 -6.33 -0.91 3.66
N LYS A 127 -6.45 -1.65 2.56
CA LYS A 127 -5.38 -1.79 1.55
C LYS A 127 -5.93 -1.74 0.14
N GLY A 128 -5.04 -1.56 -0.83
CA GLY A 128 -5.35 -1.57 -2.26
C GLY A 128 -6.19 -0.39 -2.72
N LEU A 129 -7.03 -0.61 -3.75
CA LEU A 129 -7.68 0.48 -4.49
C LEU A 129 -8.57 1.38 -3.62
N SER A 130 -9.31 0.82 -2.67
CA SER A 130 -10.21 1.59 -1.82
C SER A 130 -9.44 2.57 -0.93
N ALA A 131 -8.41 2.11 -0.23
CA ALA A 131 -7.52 2.97 0.55
C ALA A 131 -6.83 4.02 -0.34
N GLY A 132 -6.41 3.62 -1.55
CA GLY A 132 -5.78 4.53 -2.50
C GLY A 132 -6.70 5.64 -3.05
N MET A 133 -8.02 5.44 -3.07
CA MET A 133 -8.98 6.50 -3.37
C MET A 133 -9.08 7.50 -2.20
N TRP A 134 -9.12 6.99 -0.97
CA TRP A 134 -9.14 7.81 0.24
C TRP A 134 -7.88 8.64 0.42
N PHE A 135 -6.71 8.14 -0.01
CA PHE A 135 -5.47 8.93 -0.11
C PHE A 135 -5.73 10.25 -0.81
N THR A 136 -6.33 10.18 -2.01
CA THR A 136 -6.52 11.35 -2.87
C THR A 136 -7.47 12.34 -2.23
N HIS A 137 -8.53 11.82 -1.60
CA HIS A 137 -9.50 12.61 -0.86
C HIS A 137 -8.87 13.31 0.34
N LEU A 138 -8.12 12.58 1.17
CA LEU A 138 -7.49 13.12 2.39
C LEU A 138 -6.40 14.13 2.10
N VAL A 139 -5.52 13.89 1.11
CA VAL A 139 -4.54 14.89 0.67
C VAL A 139 -5.25 16.16 0.18
N GLY A 140 -6.39 16.02 -0.49
CA GLY A 140 -7.26 17.14 -0.88
C GLY A 140 -7.81 17.91 0.32
N LEU A 141 -8.33 17.21 1.34
CA LEU A 141 -8.83 17.83 2.57
C LEU A 141 -7.73 18.54 3.36
N VAL A 142 -6.54 17.95 3.48
CA VAL A 142 -5.40 18.57 4.14
C VAL A 142 -5.06 19.89 3.44
N ARG A 143 -4.97 19.90 2.10
CA ARG A 143 -4.71 21.12 1.32
C ARG A 143 -5.82 22.16 1.47
N LEU A 144 -7.08 21.73 1.48
CA LEU A 144 -8.24 22.60 1.62
C LEU A 144 -8.25 23.30 2.99
N PHE A 145 -8.14 22.53 4.07
CA PHE A 145 -8.23 23.07 5.43
C PHE A 145 -6.96 23.80 5.85
N ALA A 146 -5.77 23.34 5.46
CA ALA A 146 -4.54 24.08 5.71
C ALA A 146 -4.44 25.40 4.90
N GLY A 147 -5.29 25.58 3.88
CA GLY A 147 -5.43 26.84 3.17
C GLY A 147 -6.32 27.87 3.88
N SER A 148 -7.08 27.46 4.90
CA SER A 148 -8.03 28.31 5.62
C SER A 148 -7.82 28.37 7.13
N LEU A 149 -7.04 27.45 7.68
CA LEU A 149 -6.74 27.34 9.11
C LEU A 149 -5.24 27.49 9.35
N ASP A 150 -4.91 28.18 10.45
CA ASP A 150 -3.56 28.51 10.88
C ASP A 150 -3.15 27.75 12.17
N ASP A 151 -3.78 26.59 12.48
CA ASP A 151 -3.22 25.56 13.39
C ASP A 151 -3.42 24.08 12.92
N PRO A 152 -2.45 23.14 13.11
CA PRO A 152 -2.57 21.75 12.64
C PRO A 152 -3.68 20.95 13.35
N ALA A 153 -3.94 21.21 14.63
CA ALA A 153 -5.02 20.57 15.37
C ALA A 153 -6.39 20.98 14.83
N GLY A 154 -6.55 22.25 14.43
CA GLY A 154 -7.75 22.75 13.74
C GLY A 154 -8.00 22.02 12.43
N VAL A 155 -6.94 21.78 11.63
CA VAL A 155 -7.01 20.98 10.40
C VAL A 155 -7.41 19.54 10.71
N ALA A 156 -6.77 18.88 11.67
CA ALA A 156 -7.11 17.52 12.08
C ALA A 156 -8.57 17.42 12.55
N ALA A 157 -9.04 18.37 13.36
CA ALA A 157 -10.42 18.42 13.82
C ALA A 157 -11.43 18.64 12.67
N ALA A 158 -11.09 19.46 11.67
CA ALA A 158 -11.92 19.67 10.49
C ALA A 158 -12.02 18.41 9.63
N ILE A 159 -10.90 17.72 9.41
CA ILE A 159 -10.88 16.42 8.71
C ILE A 159 -11.69 15.39 9.49
N ASN A 160 -11.51 15.29 10.81
CA ASN A 160 -12.25 14.35 11.65
C ASN A 160 -13.77 14.57 11.55
N ARG A 161 -14.24 15.81 11.65
CA ARG A 161 -15.67 16.14 11.48
C ARG A 161 -16.18 15.79 10.09
N HIS A 162 -15.36 16.04 9.06
CA HIS A 162 -15.71 15.67 7.69
C HIS A 162 -15.88 14.15 7.56
N LEU A 163 -14.90 13.37 8.00
CA LEU A 163 -14.97 11.89 7.97
C LEU A 163 -16.17 11.37 8.78
N ALA A 164 -16.38 11.88 10.00
CA ALA A 164 -17.52 11.50 10.83
C ALA A 164 -18.87 11.79 10.14
N SER A 165 -18.97 12.86 9.34
CA SER A 165 -20.19 13.18 8.59
C SER A 165 -20.52 12.22 7.45
N LEU A 166 -19.52 11.48 6.95
CA LEU A 166 -19.68 10.46 5.92
C LEU A 166 -20.15 9.11 6.51
N GLY A 167 -20.15 8.98 7.85
CA GLY A 167 -20.63 7.80 8.54
C GLY A 167 -19.73 6.57 8.32
N PRO A 168 -20.31 5.34 8.27
CA PRO A 168 -19.53 4.10 8.29
C PRO A 168 -18.72 3.82 7.02
N GLU A 169 -18.90 4.61 5.96
CA GLU A 169 -18.11 4.49 4.73
C GLU A 169 -16.75 5.17 4.85
N ALA A 170 -16.58 6.11 5.79
CA ALA A 170 -15.29 6.75 6.02
C ALA A 170 -14.31 5.80 6.73
N PRO A 171 -13.06 5.69 6.25
CA PRO A 171 -12.05 4.90 6.91
C PRO A 171 -11.60 5.61 8.19
N MET A 172 -11.12 4.81 9.13
CA MET A 172 -10.25 5.33 10.17
C MET A 172 -8.91 5.71 9.54
N THR A 173 -8.32 6.81 9.97
CA THR A 173 -7.08 7.31 9.38
C THR A 173 -6.18 7.90 10.45
N THR A 174 -4.94 7.45 10.50
CA THR A 174 -3.91 8.09 11.32
C THR A 174 -3.27 9.24 10.55
N LEU A 175 -2.96 10.34 11.22
CA LEU A 175 -2.32 11.49 10.57
C LEU A 175 -1.40 12.22 11.54
N PHE A 176 -0.14 12.38 11.16
CA PHE A 176 0.72 13.42 11.70
C PHE A 176 0.77 14.60 10.72
N LEU A 177 0.47 15.80 11.22
CA LEU A 177 0.55 17.04 10.44
C LEU A 177 1.41 18.05 11.17
N THR A 178 2.34 18.68 10.46
CA THR A 178 3.20 19.74 11.00
C THR A 178 3.32 20.91 10.04
N TRP A 179 3.46 22.10 10.61
CA TRP A 179 3.97 23.25 9.92
C TRP A 179 5.36 23.57 10.37
N VAL A 180 6.22 23.81 9.39
CA VAL A 180 7.61 24.19 9.60
C VAL A 180 7.74 25.65 9.21
N ASP A 181 8.10 26.48 10.17
CA ASP A 181 8.58 27.82 9.91
C ASP A 181 10.01 27.73 9.36
N ALA A 182 10.14 27.93 8.05
CA ALA A 182 11.38 27.82 7.32
C ALA A 182 12.47 28.81 7.80
N ARG A 183 12.08 29.89 8.49
CA ARG A 183 12.99 30.93 9.00
C ARG A 183 13.36 30.69 10.46
N ALA A 184 12.37 30.39 11.29
CA ALA A 184 12.56 30.33 12.74
C ALA A 184 13.08 28.98 13.24
N GLY A 185 13.04 27.92 12.43
CA GLY A 185 13.36 26.58 12.93
C GLY A 185 12.25 25.95 13.76
N ARG A 186 11.11 26.62 13.90
CA ARG A 186 10.01 26.20 14.78
C ARG A 186 9.02 25.34 14.00
N LEU A 187 8.57 24.26 14.64
CA LEU A 187 7.49 23.44 14.14
C LEU A 187 6.32 23.39 15.12
N VAL A 188 5.12 23.46 14.58
CA VAL A 188 3.85 23.24 15.29
C VAL A 188 3.20 22.04 14.63
N TYR A 189 2.73 21.10 15.43
CA TYR A 189 2.21 19.83 14.92
C TYR A 189 0.99 19.36 15.69
N SER A 190 0.25 18.42 15.10
CA SER A 190 -0.77 17.62 15.79
C SER A 190 -0.69 16.20 15.26
N ASN A 191 -0.63 15.23 16.19
CA ASN A 191 -0.66 13.82 15.90
C ASN A 191 -2.05 13.22 16.16
N ALA A 192 -2.76 12.83 15.12
CA ALA A 192 -4.05 12.16 15.16
C ALA A 192 -3.89 10.63 15.12
N GLY A 193 -3.36 10.06 16.19
CA GLY A 193 -3.21 8.61 16.38
C GLY A 193 -2.18 7.91 15.49
N HIS A 194 -1.28 8.65 14.85
CA HIS A 194 -0.20 8.11 14.02
C HIS A 194 1.02 7.68 14.87
N PRO A 195 1.81 6.68 14.44
CA PRO A 195 3.11 6.41 15.04
C PRO A 195 3.91 7.70 15.20
N ALA A 196 4.31 8.02 16.43
CA ALA A 196 4.85 9.34 16.74
C ALA A 196 6.16 9.60 15.99
N PRO A 197 6.24 10.63 15.14
CA PRO A 197 7.51 11.08 14.59
C PRO A 197 8.45 11.54 15.70
N PHE A 198 9.75 11.57 15.42
CA PHE A 198 10.74 12.06 16.37
C PHE A 198 11.73 13.03 15.74
N VAL A 199 12.17 13.99 16.55
CA VAL A 199 13.33 14.83 16.29
C VAL A 199 14.56 14.14 16.86
N LEU A 200 15.48 13.75 15.99
CA LEU A 200 16.82 13.31 16.33
C LEU A 200 17.74 14.53 16.37
N ARG A 201 18.25 14.82 17.57
CA ARG A 201 19.16 15.94 17.80
C ARG A 201 20.57 15.61 17.34
N ARG A 202 21.35 16.65 17.08
CA ARG A 202 22.80 16.51 16.78
C ARG A 202 23.57 15.74 17.87
N ASP A 203 23.16 15.83 19.13
CA ASP A 203 23.75 15.09 20.26
C ASP A 203 23.20 13.66 20.41
N SER A 204 22.44 13.17 19.43
CA SER A 204 21.77 11.86 19.40
C SER A 204 20.61 11.68 20.40
N SER A 205 20.21 12.73 21.12
CA SER A 205 18.99 12.71 21.92
C SER A 205 17.73 12.76 21.04
N LEU A 206 16.60 12.30 21.59
CA LEU A 206 15.33 12.18 20.88
C LEU A 206 14.27 13.08 21.50
N GLY A 207 13.44 13.70 20.65
CA GLY A 207 12.20 14.35 21.04
C GLY A 207 11.03 13.77 20.26
N TRP A 208 10.17 13.00 20.91
CA TRP A 208 8.96 12.42 20.31
C TRP A 208 7.88 13.50 20.13
N LEU A 209 7.13 13.39 19.03
CA LEU A 209 6.08 14.33 18.63
C LEU A 209 4.69 13.64 18.69
N ASP A 210 4.19 13.42 19.90
CA ASP A 210 2.96 12.66 20.19
C ASP A 210 1.76 13.52 20.61
N ALA A 211 1.96 14.83 20.82
CA ALA A 211 0.86 15.75 21.13
C ALA A 211 -0.16 15.82 19.98
N GLY A 212 -1.45 15.68 20.31
CA GLY A 212 -2.51 15.65 19.32
C GLY A 212 -3.83 15.10 19.85
N GLY A 213 -4.37 14.09 19.19
CA GLY A 213 -5.67 13.49 19.50
C GLY A 213 -5.78 12.05 18.98
N PRO A 214 -6.97 11.44 19.07
CA PRO A 214 -7.19 10.07 18.61
C PRO A 214 -7.11 9.97 17.09
N VAL A 215 -7.12 8.74 16.58
CA VAL A 215 -7.25 8.44 15.14
C VAL A 215 -8.48 9.14 14.53
N LEU A 216 -8.32 9.68 13.33
CA LEU A 216 -9.39 10.39 12.62
C LEU A 216 -10.51 9.43 12.22
N GLY A 217 -11.75 9.93 12.25
CA GLY A 217 -12.95 9.18 11.85
C GLY A 217 -13.52 8.26 12.93
N ALA A 218 -12.79 7.99 14.01
CA ALA A 218 -13.26 7.10 15.08
C ALA A 218 -14.28 7.74 16.02
N PHE A 219 -14.09 9.02 16.38
CA PHE A 219 -14.92 9.71 17.35
C PHE A 219 -15.34 11.09 16.79
N PRO A 220 -16.64 11.33 16.52
CA PRO A 220 -17.10 12.59 15.94
C PRO A 220 -16.70 13.84 16.73
N ASP A 221 -16.76 13.76 18.06
CA ASP A 221 -16.46 14.86 18.99
C ASP A 221 -15.03 14.84 19.53
N ALA A 222 -14.10 14.17 18.82
CA ALA A 222 -12.68 14.16 19.20
C ALA A 222 -12.09 15.58 19.26
N THR A 223 -11.24 15.79 20.25
CA THR A 223 -10.43 17.00 20.39
C THR A 223 -8.99 16.71 20.01
N PHE A 224 -8.33 17.71 19.43
CA PHE A 224 -6.94 17.65 19.00
C PHE A 224 -6.21 18.85 19.61
N VAL A 225 -4.97 18.66 20.03
CA VAL A 225 -4.14 19.75 20.57
C VAL A 225 -2.85 19.91 19.78
N ASN A 226 -2.33 21.13 19.74
CA ASN A 226 -1.07 21.39 19.09
C ASN A 226 0.10 21.08 20.04
N GLY A 227 1.07 20.31 19.53
CA GLY A 227 2.42 20.28 20.05
C GLY A 227 3.31 21.32 19.38
N SER A 228 4.48 21.53 19.95
CA SER A 228 5.53 22.31 19.27
C SER A 228 6.90 21.77 19.57
N ALA A 229 7.81 21.93 18.61
CA ALA A 229 9.23 21.67 18.80
C ALA A 229 10.04 22.70 18.00
N ALA A 230 11.36 22.65 18.17
CA ALA A 230 12.30 23.38 17.36
C ALA A 230 13.27 22.38 16.73
N LEU A 231 13.58 22.57 15.45
CA LEU A 231 14.72 21.97 14.77
C LEU A 231 15.85 22.98 14.80
N ASN A 232 16.90 22.70 15.56
CA ASN A 232 18.14 23.49 15.55
C ASN A 232 19.02 23.05 14.37
N PRO A 233 20.02 23.85 13.96
CA PRO A 233 20.95 23.43 12.91
C PRO A 233 21.61 22.09 13.28
N GLY A 234 21.57 21.14 12.34
CA GLY A 234 22.01 19.76 12.52
C GLY A 234 20.95 18.78 13.04
N ASP A 235 19.78 19.26 13.49
CA ASP A 235 18.68 18.38 13.92
C ASP A 235 17.91 17.81 12.71
N THR A 236 17.37 16.61 12.89
CA THR A 236 16.61 15.90 11.86
C THR A 236 15.28 15.40 12.41
N LEU A 237 14.17 15.75 11.77
CA LEU A 237 12.85 15.15 12.04
C LEU A 237 12.65 13.94 11.12
N LEU A 238 12.21 12.82 11.69
CA LEU A 238 11.81 11.61 10.98
C LEU A 238 10.33 11.32 11.25
N GLY A 239 9.52 11.27 10.20
CA GLY A 239 8.14 10.78 10.23
C GLY A 239 7.99 9.54 9.36
N PHE A 240 7.22 8.56 9.80
CA PHE A 240 7.18 7.22 9.20
C PHE A 240 5.83 6.57 9.46
N SER A 241 5.37 5.71 8.54
CA SER A 241 4.23 4.83 8.79
C SER A 241 4.61 3.61 9.63
N ASP A 242 3.60 2.93 10.17
CA ASP A 242 3.76 1.68 10.92
C ASP A 242 4.35 0.56 10.06
N GLY A 243 4.15 0.54 8.75
CA GLY A 243 4.78 -0.43 7.86
C GLY A 243 6.31 -0.49 7.98
N ILE A 244 6.98 0.61 8.36
CA ILE A 244 8.42 0.62 8.69
C ILE A 244 8.69 -0.18 9.97
N LEU A 245 7.85 -0.03 10.99
CA LEU A 245 7.99 -0.71 12.28
C LEU A 245 7.62 -2.19 12.18
N GLU A 246 6.54 -2.50 11.46
CA GLU A 246 5.96 -3.83 11.31
C GLU A 246 6.69 -4.69 10.27
N CYS A 247 7.71 -4.16 9.60
CA CYS A 247 8.56 -4.93 8.70
C CYS A 247 9.21 -6.10 9.44
N ARG A 248 9.12 -7.33 8.90
CA ARG A 248 9.54 -8.56 9.59
C ARG A 248 10.79 -9.19 8.98
N ASN A 249 11.62 -9.76 9.84
CA ASN A 249 12.74 -10.61 9.42
C ASN A 249 12.29 -12.08 9.24
N THR A 250 13.23 -12.94 8.82
CA THR A 250 13.01 -14.39 8.62
C THR A 250 12.60 -15.16 9.88
N GLN A 251 12.73 -14.57 11.07
CA GLN A 251 12.27 -15.14 12.34
C GLN A 251 10.87 -14.65 12.73
N GLY A 252 10.26 -13.78 11.92
CA GLY A 252 8.98 -13.14 12.19
C GLY A 252 9.03 -11.99 13.18
N GLU A 253 10.23 -11.51 13.55
CA GLU A 253 10.40 -10.36 14.44
C GLU A 253 10.19 -9.06 13.67
N GLU A 254 9.46 -8.13 14.27
CA GLU A 254 9.27 -6.78 13.74
C GLU A 254 10.52 -5.92 13.92
N PHE A 255 10.76 -5.01 12.97
CA PHE A 255 11.88 -4.08 12.99
C PHE A 255 11.82 -3.23 14.25
N GLY A 256 10.65 -2.64 14.50
CA GLY A 256 10.32 -1.93 15.72
C GLY A 256 11.01 -0.58 15.89
N VAL A 257 10.60 0.13 16.94
CA VAL A 257 11.00 1.52 17.20
C VAL A 257 12.49 1.64 17.55
N GLU A 258 13.03 0.71 18.33
CA GLU A 258 14.43 0.75 18.78
C GLU A 258 15.40 0.68 17.60
N ARG A 259 15.18 -0.25 16.65
CA ARG A 259 16.02 -0.38 15.45
C ARG A 259 15.87 0.79 14.51
N LEU A 260 14.67 1.37 14.40
CA LEU A 260 14.45 2.58 13.60
C LEU A 260 15.28 3.76 14.14
N VAL A 261 15.28 3.96 15.46
CA VAL A 261 16.09 4.99 16.11
C VAL A 261 17.59 4.76 15.85
N ASP A 262 18.06 3.54 15.99
CA ASP A 262 19.49 3.22 15.82
C ASP A 262 19.93 3.33 14.34
N ALA A 263 19.07 2.94 13.41
CA ALA A 263 19.27 3.15 11.99
C ALA A 263 19.34 4.65 11.67
N ALA A 264 18.42 5.46 12.21
CA ALA A 264 18.41 6.91 12.01
C ALA A 264 19.68 7.58 12.56
N ARG A 265 20.14 7.19 13.75
CA ARG A 265 21.39 7.67 14.36
C ARG A 265 22.61 7.37 13.49
N SER A 266 22.68 6.15 12.97
CA SER A 266 23.80 5.70 12.13
C SER A 266 23.78 6.34 10.74
N ALA A 267 22.59 6.75 10.27
CA ALA A 267 22.35 7.31 8.94
C ALA A 267 22.47 8.84 8.86
N LEU A 268 22.66 9.54 9.98
CA LEU A 268 22.64 11.00 10.03
C LEU A 268 23.60 11.61 9.00
N SER A 269 23.04 12.45 8.13
CA SER A 269 23.76 13.13 7.06
C SER A 269 23.19 14.53 6.83
N PRO A 270 24.00 15.51 6.38
CA PRO A 270 23.49 16.80 5.91
C PRO A 270 22.51 16.71 4.73
N SER A 271 22.43 15.55 4.08
CA SER A 271 21.41 15.26 3.08
C SER A 271 20.28 14.43 3.70
N ALA A 272 19.06 14.98 3.66
CA ALA A 272 17.85 14.28 4.08
C ALA A 272 17.62 13.02 3.22
N SER A 273 17.92 13.09 1.93
CA SER A 273 17.79 11.95 1.03
C SER A 273 18.78 10.83 1.36
N ALA A 274 20.04 11.18 1.69
CA ALA A 274 21.03 10.18 2.12
C ALA A 274 20.61 9.49 3.43
N THR A 275 20.12 10.27 4.40
CA THR A 275 19.58 9.73 5.66
C THR A 275 18.39 8.80 5.39
N LEU A 276 17.43 9.27 4.58
CA LEU A 276 16.22 8.52 4.20
C LEU A 276 16.55 7.16 3.59
N PHE A 277 17.40 7.12 2.56
CA PHE A 277 17.72 5.86 1.88
C PHE A 277 18.60 4.93 2.72
N SER A 278 19.41 5.46 3.64
CA SER A 278 20.18 4.64 4.57
C SER A 278 19.29 3.98 5.62
N VAL A 279 18.28 4.69 6.12
CA VAL A 279 17.25 4.12 7.01
C VAL A 279 16.46 3.04 6.29
N LEU A 280 15.97 3.30 5.07
CA LEU A 280 15.25 2.29 4.28
C LEU A 280 16.14 1.08 3.94
N GLY A 281 17.42 1.30 3.64
CA GLY A 281 18.39 0.22 3.46
C GLY A 281 18.49 -0.66 4.71
N SER A 282 18.54 -0.06 5.90
CA SER A 282 18.56 -0.81 7.17
C SER A 282 17.29 -1.63 7.39
N VAL A 283 16.12 -1.10 7.02
CA VAL A 283 14.84 -1.84 7.07
C VAL A 283 14.86 -3.02 6.09
N GLN A 284 15.32 -2.80 4.86
CA GLN A 284 15.41 -3.84 3.83
C GLN A 284 16.43 -4.93 4.20
N ASP A 285 17.59 -4.55 4.73
CA ASP A 285 18.63 -5.48 5.18
C ASP A 285 18.13 -6.35 6.34
N PHE A 286 17.35 -5.77 7.26
CA PHE A 286 16.71 -6.53 8.35
C PHE A 286 15.66 -7.52 7.83
N ALA A 287 14.82 -7.10 6.90
CA ALA A 287 13.80 -7.96 6.28
C ALA A 287 14.44 -9.10 5.45
N ALA A 288 15.63 -8.87 4.91
CA ALA A 288 16.34 -9.77 4.01
C ALA A 288 15.48 -10.14 2.79
N ALA A 289 15.01 -11.39 2.72
CA ALA A 289 14.19 -11.90 1.62
C ALA A 289 12.69 -11.96 1.96
N GLU A 290 12.28 -11.55 3.16
CA GLU A 290 10.87 -11.57 3.54
C GLU A 290 10.06 -10.56 2.73
N PRO A 291 8.89 -10.96 2.20
CA PRO A 291 8.02 -10.03 1.52
C PRO A 291 7.50 -9.00 2.53
N ARG A 292 7.42 -7.75 2.08
CA ARG A 292 6.71 -6.72 2.81
C ARG A 292 5.24 -7.09 2.94
N VAL A 293 4.62 -6.68 4.04
CA VAL A 293 3.19 -6.90 4.33
C VAL A 293 2.38 -5.61 4.34
N ASP A 294 3.05 -4.46 4.35
CA ASP A 294 2.44 -3.13 4.30
C ASP A 294 3.18 -2.14 3.42
N ASP A 295 2.53 -1.02 3.12
CA ASP A 295 3.12 0.17 2.52
C ASP A 295 4.24 0.72 3.41
N LEU A 296 5.24 1.37 2.81
CA LEU A 296 6.30 2.05 3.57
C LEU A 296 6.24 3.52 3.20
N ALA A 297 6.07 4.39 4.19
CA ALA A 297 6.24 5.82 4.06
C ALA A 297 7.33 6.32 5.01
N LEU A 298 8.27 7.11 4.49
CA LEU A 298 9.30 7.75 5.28
C LEU A 298 9.51 9.20 4.81
N MET A 299 9.53 10.11 5.77
CA MET A 299 9.83 11.52 5.58
C MET A 299 10.99 11.91 6.50
N VAL A 300 11.98 12.60 5.92
CA VAL A 300 13.13 13.14 6.63
C VAL A 300 13.21 14.64 6.36
N VAL A 301 13.30 15.43 7.43
CA VAL A 301 13.47 16.88 7.39
C VAL A 301 14.74 17.21 8.16
N HIS A 302 15.79 17.58 7.46
CA HIS A 302 17.07 17.97 8.05
C HIS A 302 17.22 19.48 8.06
N ARG A 303 17.55 20.09 9.20
CA ARG A 303 17.94 21.50 9.24
C ARG A 303 19.45 21.62 9.01
N VAL A 304 19.82 22.16 7.87
CA VAL A 304 21.21 22.37 7.45
C VAL A 304 21.89 23.40 8.37
N ASP A 305 23.18 23.21 8.62
CA ASP A 305 24.01 24.20 9.33
C ASP A 305 24.00 25.56 8.58
N GLU A 306 23.86 26.65 9.33
CA GLU A 306 24.04 28.00 8.79
C GLU A 306 25.54 28.22 8.54
N THR A 307 25.97 28.17 7.28
CA THR A 307 27.32 28.57 6.84
C THR A 307 27.59 30.05 7.05
#